data_AF-A0A7J7WUJ5-F1
#
_entry.id   AF-A0A7J7WUJ5-F1
#
_cell.length_a   1.000
_cell.length_b   1.000
_cell.length_c   1.000
_cell.angle_alpha   90.00
_cell.angle_beta   90.00
_cell.angle_gamma   90.00
#
_symmetry.space_group_name_H-M   'P 1'
#
loop_
_entity.id
_entity.type
_entity.pdbx_description
1 polymer ?
#
loop_
_entity_poly.entity_id
_entity_poly.type
_entity_poly.pdbx_seq_one_letter_code
_entity_poly.pdbx_strand_id
1 'polypeptide(L)'
;MAVAATISQRKRIKRKAPRGFLKRVFKRQKPHLRLEASCDLLVHLNCLLFIRRLAEEARTDACKNKCGVIKDQHVLAAAKVMLKKSRG
;
A
#
# COMPACT_ATOMS: atom_id res chain seq x y z
N MET A 1 -18.32 12.50 31.52
CA MET A 1 -17.64 11.20 31.32
C MET A 1 -17.91 10.74 29.88
N ALA A 2 -17.00 10.99 28.94
CA ALA A 2 -17.18 10.62 27.54
C ALA A 2 -16.81 9.15 27.33
N VAL A 3 -17.80 8.34 26.94
CA VAL A 3 -17.65 6.91 26.69
C VAL A 3 -16.80 6.73 25.44
N ALA A 4 -15.58 6.23 25.62
CA ALA A 4 -14.69 5.88 24.52
C ALA A 4 -15.34 4.78 23.68
N ALA A 5 -15.68 5.10 22.43
CA ALA A 5 -16.10 4.13 21.44
C ALA A 5 -14.92 3.17 21.19
N THR A 6 -14.94 2.02 21.85
CA THR A 6 -14.03 0.93 21.58
C THR A 6 -14.24 0.48 20.14
N ILE A 7 -13.24 0.70 19.29
CA ILE A 7 -13.21 0.22 17.90
C ILE A 7 -13.09 -1.30 17.93
N SER A 8 -14.20 -1.96 18.23
CA SER A 8 -14.38 -3.41 18.09
C SER A 8 -14.64 -3.67 16.62
N GLN A 9 -13.57 -3.87 15.84
CA GLN A 9 -13.51 -4.85 14.75
C GLN A 9 -12.05 -5.07 14.39
N ARG A 10 -11.41 -6.05 15.05
CA ARG A 10 -10.18 -6.67 14.56
C ARG A 10 -10.53 -7.49 13.31
N LYS A 11 -10.83 -6.82 12.20
CA LYS A 11 -11.09 -7.45 10.91
C LYS A 11 -9.87 -8.30 10.59
N ARG A 12 -10.02 -9.64 10.53
CA ARG A 12 -8.91 -10.55 10.22
C ARG A 12 -8.28 -10.10 8.91
N ILE A 13 -7.09 -9.51 8.99
CA ILE A 13 -6.32 -9.13 7.80
C ILE A 13 -5.96 -10.43 7.10
N LYS A 14 -6.46 -10.63 5.88
CA LYS A 14 -6.08 -11.76 5.04
C LYS A 14 -4.60 -11.57 4.69
N ARG A 15 -3.72 -12.36 5.31
CA ARG A 15 -2.26 -12.31 5.08
C ARG A 15 -1.80 -13.09 3.84
N LYS A 16 -2.71 -13.77 3.15
CA LYS A 16 -2.40 -14.56 1.95
C LYS A 16 -2.18 -13.64 0.75
N ALA A 17 -1.01 -13.77 0.11
CA ALA A 17 -0.68 -13.05 -1.11
C ALA A 17 -1.68 -13.37 -2.24
N PRO A 18 -2.21 -12.38 -2.96
CA PRO A 18 -3.16 -12.60 -4.05
C PRO A 18 -2.45 -12.99 -5.35
N ARG A 19 -1.85 -14.20 -5.39
CA ARG A 19 -0.97 -14.67 -6.49
C ARG A 19 -1.63 -14.60 -7.88
N GLY A 20 -2.89 -15.04 -7.99
CA GLY A 20 -3.63 -15.03 -9.26
C GLY A 20 -3.93 -13.62 -9.77
N PHE A 21 -4.20 -12.67 -8.87
CA PHE A 21 -4.38 -11.26 -9.23
C PHE A 21 -3.08 -10.66 -9.75
N LEU A 22 -1.97 -10.86 -9.04
CA LEU A 22 -0.65 -10.34 -9.44
C LEU A 22 -0.27 -10.82 -10.84
N LYS A 23 -0.39 -12.13 -11.11
CA LYS A 23 -0.10 -12.70 -12.43
C LYS A 23 -0.95 -12.07 -13.55
N ARG A 24 -2.24 -11.81 -13.31
CA ARG A 24 -3.12 -11.14 -14.28
C ARG A 24 -2.71 -9.70 -14.54
N VAL A 25 -2.36 -8.94 -13.50
CA VAL A 25 -1.91 -7.55 -13.64
C VAL A 25 -0.65 -7.47 -14.50
N PHE A 26 0.33 -8.35 -14.25
CA PHE A 26 1.54 -8.40 -15.07
C PHE A 26 1.27 -8.82 -16.51
N LYS A 27 0.43 -9.83 -16.74
CA LYS A 27 0.08 -10.24 -18.10
C LYS A 27 -0.65 -9.14 -18.88
N ARG A 28 -1.48 -8.33 -18.20
CA ARG A 28 -2.16 -7.18 -18.81
C ARG A 28 -1.17 -6.07 -19.18
N GLN A 29 -0.17 -5.78 -18.34
CA GLN A 29 0.81 -4.73 -18.62
C GLN A 29 1.92 -5.17 -19.59
N LYS A 30 2.37 -6.43 -19.49
CA LYS A 30 3.45 -7.01 -20.29
C LYS A 30 3.09 -8.44 -20.70
N PRO A 31 2.41 -8.65 -21.85
CA PRO A 31 1.89 -9.96 -22.25
C PRO A 31 2.99 -11.00 -22.48
N HIS A 32 4.13 -10.57 -23.04
CA HIS A 32 5.27 -11.43 -23.35
C HIS A 32 6.20 -11.69 -22.15
N LEU A 33 6.00 -11.02 -21.01
CA LEU A 33 6.80 -11.26 -19.82
C LEU A 33 6.40 -12.62 -19.19
N ARG A 34 7.40 -13.46 -18.93
CA ARG A 34 7.25 -14.71 -18.16
C ARG A 34 7.83 -14.47 -16.78
N LEU A 35 7.00 -14.65 -15.75
CA LEU A 35 7.44 -14.61 -14.37
C LEU A 35 7.92 -16.00 -13.96
N GLU A 36 9.12 -16.08 -13.39
CA GLU A 36 9.64 -17.30 -12.79
C GLU A 36 8.78 -17.73 -11.59
N ALA A 37 8.87 -19.01 -11.22
CA ALA A 37 8.19 -19.54 -10.06
C ALA A 37 8.51 -18.69 -8.81
N SER A 38 7.48 -18.37 -8.03
CA SER A 38 7.58 -17.58 -6.78
C SER A 38 8.00 -16.12 -6.91
N CYS A 39 8.37 -15.63 -8.11
CA CYS A 39 8.65 -14.21 -8.34
C CYS A 39 7.43 -13.32 -7.98
N ASP A 40 6.22 -13.87 -8.09
CA ASP A 40 4.98 -13.20 -7.66
C ASP A 40 4.96 -12.83 -6.17
N LEU A 41 5.67 -13.57 -5.31
CA LEU A 41 5.79 -13.27 -3.88
C LEU A 41 6.74 -12.10 -3.63
N LEU A 42 7.83 -12.00 -4.39
CA LEU A 42 8.76 -10.87 -4.30
C LEU A 42 8.10 -9.57 -4.74
N VAL A 43 7.30 -9.61 -5.81
CA VAL A 43 6.49 -8.45 -6.18
C VAL A 43 5.51 -8.11 -5.06
N HIS A 44 4.81 -9.09 -4.48
CA HIS A 44 3.88 -8.83 -3.40
C HIS A 44 4.57 -8.16 -2.21
N LEU A 45 5.75 -8.64 -1.83
CA LEU A 45 6.58 -8.03 -0.79
C LEU A 45 6.92 -6.58 -1.13
N ASN A 46 7.34 -6.30 -2.37
CA ASN A 46 7.64 -4.95 -2.82
C ASN A 46 6.39 -4.05 -2.73
N CYS A 47 5.21 -4.53 -3.13
CA CYS A 47 3.95 -3.79 -2.95
C CYS A 47 3.65 -3.50 -1.47
N LEU A 48 3.88 -4.45 -0.56
CA LEU A 48 3.68 -4.23 0.87
C LEU A 48 4.65 -3.18 1.43
N LEU A 49 5.93 -3.24 1.03
CA LEU A 49 6.93 -2.25 1.42
C LEU A 49 6.58 -0.86 0.87
N PHE A 50 6.08 -0.78 -0.36
CA PHE A 50 5.60 0.46 -0.96
C PHE A 50 4.44 1.06 -0.17
N ILE A 51 3.41 0.26 0.14
CA ILE A 51 2.24 0.73 0.92
C ILE A 51 2.67 1.18 2.32
N ARG A 52 3.61 0.48 2.96
CA ARG A 52 4.15 0.88 4.27
C ARG A 52 4.81 2.25 4.19
N ARG A 53 5.72 2.45 3.23
CA ARG A 53 6.42 3.73 3.04
C ARG A 53 5.44 4.87 2.70
N LEU A 54 4.45 4.58 1.86
CA LEU A 54 3.39 5.52 1.51
C LEU A 54 2.57 5.94 2.74
N ALA A 55 2.20 4.98 3.59
CA ALA A 55 1.47 5.25 4.83
C ALA A 55 2.31 6.06 5.82
N GLU A 56 3.61 5.77 5.94
CA GLU A 56 4.54 6.53 6.77
C GLU A 56 4.64 7.99 6.29
N GLU A 57 4.84 8.22 4.99
CA GLU A 57 4.94 9.56 4.41
C GLU A 57 3.60 10.33 4.50
N ALA A 58 2.47 9.70 4.16
CA ALA A 58 1.15 10.32 4.27
C ALA A 58 0.80 10.70 5.71
N ARG A 59 1.22 9.89 6.69
CA ARG A 59 1.09 10.21 8.11
C ARG A 59 1.95 11.41 8.50
N THR A 60 3.20 11.48 8.03
CA THR A 60 4.06 12.65 8.32
C THR A 60 3.48 13.94 7.74
N ASP A 61 2.90 13.88 6.54
CA ASP A 61 2.27 15.05 5.91
C ASP A 61 0.96 15.45 6.60
N ALA A 62 0.17 14.49 7.08
CA ALA A 62 -0.99 14.78 7.91
C ALA A 62 -0.59 15.46 9.23
N CYS A 63 0.47 14.98 9.89
CA CYS A 63 1.00 15.57 11.12
C CYS A 63 1.51 17.00 10.90
N LYS A 64 2.26 17.26 9.82
CA LYS A 64 2.71 18.62 9.46
C LYS A 64 1.54 19.59 9.29
N ASN A 65 0.44 19.12 8.71
CA ASN A 65 -0.78 19.89 8.49
C ASN A 65 -1.74 19.91 9.69
N LYS A 66 -1.31 19.43 10.87
CA LYS A 66 -2.12 19.35 12.11
C LYS A 66 -3.47 18.64 11.92
N CYS A 67 -3.50 17.65 11.02
CA CYS A 67 -4.70 16.87 10.72
C CYS A 67 -4.73 15.58 11.57
N GLY A 68 -5.84 15.34 12.28
CA GLY A 68 -6.03 14.10 13.06
C GLY A 68 -6.36 12.86 12.22
N VAL A 69 -6.64 13.04 10.92
CA VAL A 69 -7.03 11.97 9.99
C VAL A 69 -6.28 12.15 8.66
N ILE A 70 -5.88 11.04 8.04
CA ILE A 70 -5.27 11.03 6.71
C ILE A 70 -6.36 11.30 5.67
N LYS A 71 -6.32 12.48 5.05
CA LYS A 71 -7.16 12.89 3.91
C LYS A 71 -6.51 12.53 2.57
N ASP A 72 -7.33 12.55 1.51
CA ASP A 72 -6.92 12.26 0.13
C ASP A 72 -5.75 13.13 -0.34
N GLN A 73 -5.71 14.40 0.07
CA GLN A 73 -4.64 15.33 -0.27
C GLN A 73 -3.27 14.86 0.22
N HIS A 74 -3.19 14.30 1.44
CA HIS A 74 -1.95 13.79 1.99
C HIS A 74 -1.50 12.51 1.27
N VAL A 75 -2.46 11.66 0.89
CA VAL A 75 -2.17 10.45 0.11
C VAL A 75 -1.66 10.83 -1.29
N LEU A 76 -2.28 11.81 -1.95
CA LEU A 76 -1.84 12.26 -3.28
C LEU A 76 -0.44 12.87 -3.27
N ALA A 77 -0.13 13.69 -2.26
CA ALA A 77 1.21 14.26 -2.09
C ALA A 77 2.26 13.16 -1.85
N ALA A 78 2.00 12.27 -0.89
CA ALA A 78 2.88 11.14 -0.59
C ALA A 78 3.04 10.18 -1.78
N ALA A 79 1.97 9.91 -2.53
CA ALA A 79 1.99 9.01 -3.68
C ALA A 79 2.92 9.53 -4.78
N LYS A 80 2.90 10.83 -5.08
CA LYS A 80 3.80 11.43 -6.08
C LYS A 80 5.26 11.22 -5.71
N VAL A 81 5.61 11.44 -4.45
CA VAL A 81 6.99 11.27 -3.95
C VAL A 81 7.39 9.80 -3.93
N MET A 82 6.53 8.92 -3.42
CA MET A 82 6.83 7.48 -3.31
C MET A 82 6.93 6.82 -4.69
N LEU A 83 6.02 7.11 -5.62
CA LEU A 83 6.09 6.57 -6.97
C LEU A 83 7.37 7.01 -7.69
N LYS A 84 7.89 8.21 -7.41
CA LYS A 84 9.19 8.66 -7.94
C LYS A 84 10.35 7.89 -7.32
N LYS A 85 10.34 7.67 -5.99
CA LYS A 85 11.37 6.90 -5.26
C LYS A 85 11.36 5.40 -5.59
N SER A 86 10.22 4.86 -6.02
CA SER A 86 10.05 3.44 -6.36
C SER A 86 10.34 3.12 -7.83
N ARG A 87 10.76 4.10 -8.63
CA ARG A 87 11.33 3.84 -9.94
C ARG A 87 12.65 3.09 -9.73
N GLY A 88 12.74 1.89 -10.28
CA GLY A 88 13.97 1.09 -10.34
C GLY A 88 14.86 1.52 -11.48
#